data_AF-A0A811ULL2-F1
#
_entry.id   AF-A0A811ULL2-F1
#
_cell.length_a   1.000
_cell.length_b   1.000
_cell.length_c   1.000
_cell.angle_alpha   90.00
_cell.angle_beta   90.00
_cell.angle_gamma   90.00
#
_symmetry.space_group_name_H-M   'P 1'
#
loop_
_entity.id
_entity.type
_entity.pdbx_description
1 polymer ?
#
loop_
_entity_poly.entity_id
_entity_poly.type
_entity_poly.pdbx_seq_one_letter_code
_entity_poly.pdbx_strand_id
1 'polypeptide(L)'
;MSTELINLFEIIISNSRAFVQRTAESETMTEIQLENENVKIQQLTNEYDEIMKKNNEMKYLRDSTNEHALKDITNRVNVTTNKKDTQAYKKEKDKLRDANKQHYIVCYEYACAISGRKRVRIARNQWISIRTLDRMIKARHASSAMLQKYGDWLLQRPVKFLQIKCPNSIELWNLVRELYPHKFYGFIFTNKSCAEIELLSRDQLLEKYHQDLKFENPILQKLQLKGNQDVLEKCFTSDEECKDLFTRIINSTIDYIEDKNLLMKVKQF
;
A
#
# COMPACT_ATOMS: atom_id res chain seq x y z
N MET A 1 -69.41 33.49 3.32
CA MET A 1 -68.16 32.71 3.44
C MET A 1 -67.59 32.57 2.05
N SER A 2 -66.42 33.17 1.82
CA SER A 2 -65.92 33.53 0.48
C SER A 2 -65.38 32.33 -0.30
N THR A 3 -65.65 32.33 -1.60
CA THR A 3 -65.17 31.40 -2.63
C THR A 3 -63.65 31.20 -2.61
N GLU A 4 -62.91 32.17 -2.07
CA GLU A 4 -61.46 32.12 -1.87
C GLU A 4 -61.03 31.06 -0.86
N LEU A 5 -61.79 30.84 0.21
CA LEU A 5 -61.47 29.79 1.21
C LEU A 5 -61.69 28.39 0.63
N ILE A 6 -62.67 28.23 -0.26
CA ILE A 6 -62.92 26.96 -0.97
C ILE A 6 -61.79 26.68 -1.96
N ASN A 7 -61.36 27.68 -2.74
CA ASN A 7 -60.24 27.55 -3.66
C ASN A 7 -58.92 27.24 -2.94
N LEU A 8 -58.66 27.85 -1.78
CA LEU A 8 -57.47 27.53 -1.00
C LEU A 8 -57.49 26.08 -0.49
N PHE A 9 -58.65 25.58 -0.07
CA PHE A 9 -58.82 24.18 0.37
C PHE A 9 -58.61 23.18 -0.78
N GLU A 10 -59.16 23.45 -1.96
CA GLU A 10 -58.95 22.62 -3.16
C GLU A 10 -57.47 22.55 -3.56
N ILE A 11 -56.75 23.68 -3.50
CA ILE A 11 -55.31 23.73 -3.79
C ILE A 11 -54.50 22.92 -2.78
N ILE A 12 -54.84 23.02 -1.49
CA ILE A 12 -54.16 22.25 -0.43
C ILE A 12 -54.38 20.75 -0.63
N ILE A 13 -55.62 20.32 -0.88
CA ILE A 13 -55.95 18.91 -1.11
C ILE A 13 -55.23 18.37 -2.36
N SER A 14 -55.20 19.14 -3.45
CA SER A 14 -54.51 18.76 -4.68
C SER A 14 -52.99 18.60 -4.46
N ASN A 15 -52.36 19.53 -3.73
CA ASN A 15 -50.94 19.45 -3.40
C ASN A 15 -50.60 18.28 -2.48
N SER A 16 -51.46 17.99 -1.49
CA SER A 16 -51.29 16.83 -0.62
C SER A 16 -51.41 15.51 -1.39
N ARG A 17 -52.34 15.40 -2.34
CA ARG A 17 -52.43 14.22 -3.22
C ARG A 17 -51.18 14.07 -4.10
N ALA A 18 -50.71 15.16 -4.69
CA ALA A 18 -49.50 15.16 -5.52
C ALA A 18 -48.22 14.85 -4.71
N PHE A 19 -48.20 15.14 -3.40
CA PHE A 19 -47.10 14.76 -2.51
C PHE A 19 -47.15 13.27 -2.18
N VAL A 20 -48.31 12.75 -1.79
CA VAL A 20 -48.51 11.31 -1.49
C VAL A 20 -48.20 10.45 -2.72
N GLN A 21 -48.58 10.91 -3.91
CA GLN A 21 -48.29 10.21 -5.16
C GLN A 21 -46.79 10.20 -5.49
N ARG A 22 -46.09 11.33 -5.28
CA ARG A 22 -44.63 11.41 -5.45
C ARG A 22 -43.85 10.55 -4.44
N THR A 23 -44.33 10.43 -3.20
CA THR A 23 -43.71 9.52 -2.21
C THR A 23 -43.90 8.05 -2.59
N ALA A 24 -45.08 7.66 -3.09
CA ALA A 24 -45.32 6.30 -3.57
C ALA A 24 -44.49 5.94 -4.83
N GLU A 25 -44.30 6.90 -5.75
CA GLU A 25 -43.43 6.75 -6.92
C GLU A 25 -41.94 6.64 -6.53
N SER A 26 -41.51 7.32 -5.46
CA SER A 26 -40.14 7.19 -4.94
C SER A 26 -39.88 5.82 -4.31
N GLU A 27 -40.83 5.30 -3.52
CA GLU A 27 -40.73 3.98 -2.87
C GLU A 27 -40.70 2.84 -3.90
N THR A 28 -41.56 2.90 -4.91
CA THR A 28 -41.56 1.94 -6.04
C THR A 28 -40.29 2.00 -6.88
N MET A 29 -39.71 3.19 -7.10
CA MET A 29 -38.40 3.32 -7.77
C MET A 29 -37.25 2.72 -6.95
N THR A 30 -37.35 2.71 -5.62
CA THR A 30 -36.33 2.08 -4.76
C THR A 30 -36.47 0.56 -4.74
N GLU A 31 -37.69 0.03 -4.74
CA GLU A 31 -37.95 -1.41 -4.87
C GLU A 31 -37.48 -1.98 -6.21
N ILE A 32 -37.74 -1.27 -7.32
CA ILE A 32 -37.26 -1.67 -8.65
C ILE A 32 -35.72 -1.66 -8.71
N GLN A 33 -35.05 -0.71 -8.06
CA GLN A 33 -33.58 -0.70 -7.97
C GLN A 33 -33.05 -1.90 -7.17
N LEU A 34 -33.67 -2.21 -6.03
CA LEU A 34 -33.29 -3.34 -5.19
C LEU A 34 -33.51 -4.69 -5.92
N GLU A 35 -34.61 -4.82 -6.66
CA GLU A 35 -34.93 -6.00 -7.45
C GLU A 35 -33.95 -6.18 -8.62
N ASN A 36 -33.57 -5.09 -9.30
CA ASN A 36 -32.53 -5.11 -10.33
C ASN A 36 -31.15 -5.51 -9.77
N GLU A 37 -30.81 -5.05 -8.57
CA GLU A 37 -29.57 -5.46 -7.88
C GLU A 37 -29.61 -6.95 -7.51
N ASN A 38 -30.74 -7.45 -7.01
CA ASN A 38 -30.92 -8.87 -6.70
C ASN A 38 -30.83 -9.76 -7.93
N VAL A 39 -31.43 -9.35 -9.06
CA VAL A 39 -31.29 -10.06 -10.35
C VAL A 39 -29.82 -10.11 -10.79
N LYS A 40 -29.08 -9.01 -10.63
CA LYS A 40 -27.66 -8.94 -10.98
C LYS A 40 -26.79 -9.83 -10.08
N ILE A 41 -27.09 -9.87 -8.78
CA ILE A 41 -26.42 -10.78 -7.83
C ILE A 41 -26.71 -12.24 -8.22
N GLN A 42 -27.96 -12.57 -8.57
CA GLN A 42 -28.32 -13.93 -8.98
C GLN A 42 -27.60 -14.36 -10.27
N GLN A 43 -27.48 -13.46 -11.25
CA GLN A 43 -26.72 -13.72 -12.48
C GLN A 43 -25.24 -13.99 -12.19
N LEU A 44 -24.61 -13.20 -11.31
CA LEU A 44 -23.21 -13.38 -10.92
C LEU A 44 -22.98 -14.70 -10.16
N THR A 45 -23.93 -15.11 -9.32
CA THR A 45 -23.89 -16.40 -8.61
C THR A 45 -23.95 -17.57 -9.59
N ASN A 46 -24.88 -17.52 -10.55
CA ASN A 46 -25.00 -18.55 -11.59
C ASN A 46 -23.73 -18.64 -12.47
N GLU A 47 -23.13 -17.50 -12.82
CA GLU A 47 -21.89 -17.45 -13.60
C GLU A 47 -20.70 -18.03 -12.81
N TYR A 48 -20.63 -17.77 -11.49
CA TYR A 48 -19.62 -18.35 -10.62
C TYR A 48 -19.74 -19.88 -10.54
N ASP A 49 -20.96 -20.39 -10.38
CA ASP A 49 -21.22 -21.84 -10.31
C ASP A 49 -20.87 -22.54 -11.63
N GLU A 50 -21.15 -21.93 -12.77
CA GLU A 50 -20.71 -22.45 -14.08
C GLU A 50 -19.18 -22.51 -14.21
N ILE A 51 -18.48 -21.45 -13.78
CA ILE A 51 -17.02 -21.41 -13.82
C ILE A 51 -16.42 -22.51 -12.92
N MET A 52 -17.01 -22.72 -11.73
CA MET A 52 -16.57 -23.75 -10.81
C MET A 52 -16.83 -25.16 -11.36
N LYS A 53 -17.96 -25.38 -12.03
CA LYS A 53 -18.28 -26.63 -12.71
C LYS A 53 -17.29 -26.93 -13.86
N LYS A 54 -17.02 -25.94 -14.72
CA LYS A 54 -16.02 -26.04 -15.80
C LYS A 54 -14.61 -26.29 -15.28
N ASN A 55 -14.22 -25.66 -14.17
CA ASN A 55 -12.90 -25.89 -13.56
C ASN A 55 -12.77 -27.30 -12.96
N ASN A 56 -13.84 -27.85 -12.38
CA ASN A 56 -13.86 -29.23 -11.90
C ASN A 56 -13.82 -30.22 -13.08
N GLU A 57 -14.58 -30.00 -14.15
CA GLU A 57 -14.53 -30.80 -15.37
C GLU A 57 -13.14 -30.77 -16.04
N MET A 58 -12.51 -29.61 -16.11
CA MET A 58 -11.12 -29.44 -16.59
C MET A 58 -10.09 -30.16 -15.71
N LYS A 59 -10.36 -30.28 -14.41
CA LYS A 59 -9.52 -31.06 -13.48
C LYS A 59 -9.63 -32.56 -13.77
N TYR A 60 -10.84 -33.07 -14.01
CA TYR A 60 -11.06 -34.48 -14.40
C TYR A 60 -10.49 -34.80 -15.78
N LEU A 61 -10.54 -33.86 -16.75
CA LEU A 61 -9.96 -34.04 -18.08
C LEU A 61 -8.42 -33.99 -18.08
N ARG A 62 -7.80 -33.25 -17.17
CA ARG A 62 -6.33 -33.24 -16.96
C ARG A 62 -5.77 -34.59 -16.52
N ASP A 63 -6.56 -35.35 -15.76
CA ASP A 63 -6.13 -36.64 -15.21
C ASP A 63 -6.29 -37.80 -16.22
N SER A 64 -6.90 -37.56 -17.39
CA SER A 64 -7.37 -38.63 -18.29
C SER A 64 -6.69 -38.76 -19.67
N THR A 65 -5.99 -37.77 -20.26
CA THR A 65 -5.29 -37.99 -21.57
C THR A 65 -4.26 -36.92 -21.99
N ASN A 66 -3.08 -37.39 -22.45
CA ASN A 66 -1.99 -36.75 -23.21
C ASN A 66 -1.88 -35.21 -23.26
N GLU A 67 -0.94 -34.67 -22.47
CA GLU A 67 -0.52 -33.26 -22.34
C GLU A 67 -0.27 -32.50 -23.66
N HIS A 68 0.03 -33.17 -24.76
CA HIS A 68 0.38 -32.51 -26.02
C HIS A 68 -0.82 -31.91 -26.78
N ALA A 69 -2.00 -32.55 -26.74
CA ALA A 69 -3.19 -32.03 -27.41
C ALA A 69 -3.78 -30.78 -26.69
N LEU A 70 -3.61 -30.73 -25.37
CA LEU A 70 -4.03 -29.60 -24.52
C LEU A 70 -3.22 -28.33 -24.78
N LYS A 71 -1.94 -28.44 -25.13
CA LYS A 71 -1.09 -27.29 -25.43
C LYS A 71 -1.49 -26.60 -26.74
N ASP A 72 -1.90 -27.38 -27.74
CA ASP A 72 -2.38 -26.85 -29.02
C ASP A 72 -3.78 -26.22 -28.93
N ILE A 73 -4.70 -26.81 -28.16
CA ILE A 73 -6.04 -26.24 -27.95
C ILE A 73 -5.96 -24.96 -27.11
N THR A 74 -5.14 -24.96 -26.05
CA THR A 74 -4.91 -23.76 -25.21
C THR A 74 -4.29 -22.62 -26.01
N ASN A 75 -3.37 -22.92 -26.94
CA ASN A 75 -2.77 -21.92 -27.82
C ASN A 75 -3.75 -21.40 -28.88
N ARG A 76 -4.69 -22.21 -29.38
CA ARG A 76 -5.72 -21.78 -30.34
C ARG A 76 -6.83 -20.94 -29.70
N VAL A 77 -7.26 -21.28 -28.47
CA VAL A 77 -8.30 -20.53 -27.72
C VAL A 77 -7.77 -19.20 -27.18
N ASN A 78 -6.49 -19.09 -26.85
CA ASN A 78 -5.86 -17.82 -26.43
C ASN A 78 -5.64 -16.81 -27.57
N VAL A 79 -5.88 -17.18 -28.83
CA VAL A 79 -5.81 -16.27 -29.98
C VAL A 79 -7.17 -15.62 -30.27
N THR A 80 -8.28 -16.18 -29.79
CA THR A 80 -9.64 -15.71 -30.11
C THR A 80 -10.25 -14.75 -29.08
N THR A 81 -9.65 -14.59 -27.90
CA THR A 81 -10.03 -13.52 -26.96
C THR A 81 -9.02 -12.38 -27.06
N ASN A 82 -9.51 -11.22 -27.52
CA ASN A 82 -8.74 -10.01 -27.76
C ASN A 82 -7.77 -9.72 -26.59
N LYS A 83 -6.46 -9.82 -26.85
CA LYS A 83 -5.39 -9.52 -25.88
C LYS A 83 -5.54 -8.14 -25.22
N LYS A 84 -6.23 -7.20 -25.86
CA LYS A 84 -6.55 -5.86 -25.34
C LYS A 84 -7.59 -5.90 -24.22
N ASP A 85 -8.61 -6.75 -24.31
CA ASP A 85 -9.71 -6.82 -23.35
C ASP A 85 -9.29 -7.58 -22.09
N THR A 86 -8.47 -8.62 -22.24
CA THR A 86 -7.83 -9.32 -21.11
C THR A 86 -6.89 -8.39 -20.34
N GLN A 87 -6.18 -7.51 -21.04
CA GLN A 87 -5.26 -6.55 -20.40
C GLN A 87 -6.02 -5.40 -19.74
N ALA A 88 -7.11 -4.92 -20.33
CA ALA A 88 -8.01 -3.92 -19.75
C ALA A 88 -8.71 -4.46 -18.49
N TYR A 89 -9.27 -5.67 -18.56
CA TYR A 89 -9.90 -6.34 -17.41
C TYR A 89 -8.91 -6.62 -16.27
N LYS A 90 -7.67 -7.02 -16.59
CA LYS A 90 -6.61 -7.18 -15.58
C LYS A 90 -6.27 -5.86 -14.91
N LYS A 91 -6.21 -4.76 -15.69
CA LYS A 91 -5.96 -3.40 -15.19
C LYS A 91 -7.12 -2.87 -14.32
N GLU A 92 -8.36 -3.15 -14.71
CA GLU A 92 -9.58 -2.78 -13.96
C GLU A 92 -9.72 -3.59 -12.67
N LYS A 93 -9.45 -4.89 -12.73
CA LYS A 93 -9.40 -5.80 -11.58
C LYS A 93 -8.27 -5.44 -10.63
N ASP A 94 -7.09 -5.08 -11.12
CA ASP A 94 -5.98 -4.64 -10.28
C ASP A 94 -6.26 -3.29 -9.61
N LYS A 95 -6.93 -2.34 -10.29
CA LYS A 95 -7.45 -1.09 -9.69
C LYS A 95 -8.46 -1.35 -8.57
N LEU A 96 -9.45 -2.21 -8.80
CA LEU A 96 -10.45 -2.60 -7.78
C LEU A 96 -9.82 -3.36 -6.61
N ARG A 97 -8.77 -4.15 -6.88
CA ARG A 97 -8.02 -4.86 -5.85
C ARG A 97 -7.12 -3.91 -5.05
N ASP A 98 -6.53 -2.89 -5.66
CA ASP A 98 -5.68 -1.89 -5.00
C ASP A 98 -6.47 -0.95 -4.08
N ALA A 99 -7.71 -0.59 -4.42
CA ALA A 99 -8.58 0.25 -3.59
C ALA A 99 -8.83 -0.32 -2.18
N ASN A 100 -8.72 -1.65 -2.01
CA ASN A 100 -8.93 -2.34 -0.72
C ASN A 100 -7.64 -2.93 -0.12
N LYS A 101 -6.47 -2.76 -0.75
CA LYS A 101 -5.20 -3.27 -0.21
C LYS A 101 -4.65 -2.30 0.81
N GLN A 102 -4.71 -2.70 2.08
CA GLN A 102 -4.10 -1.94 3.16
C GLN A 102 -2.57 -2.07 3.10
N HIS A 103 -1.89 -0.99 2.73
CA HIS A 103 -0.43 -0.89 2.76
C HIS A 103 0.04 -0.43 4.14
N TYR A 104 1.23 -0.90 4.51
CA TYR A 104 1.87 -0.58 5.79
C TYR A 104 3.35 -0.28 5.57
N ILE A 105 3.84 0.70 6.32
CA ILE A 105 5.26 0.86 6.59
C ILE A 105 5.56 0.25 7.96
N VAL A 106 6.55 -0.62 8.03
CA VAL A 106 6.90 -1.36 9.24
C VAL A 106 8.40 -1.32 9.44
N CYS A 107 8.83 -0.98 10.65
CA CYS A 107 10.24 -0.92 11.00
C CYS A 107 10.60 -2.04 11.97
N TYR A 108 11.67 -2.77 11.63
CA TYR A 108 12.27 -3.79 12.47
C TYR A 108 13.70 -3.38 12.79
N GLU A 109 14.13 -3.51 14.03
CA GLU A 109 15.55 -3.39 14.40
C GLU A 109 16.17 -4.77 14.63
N TYR A 110 17.46 -4.91 14.37
CA TYR A 110 18.26 -6.08 14.73
C TYR A 110 19.73 -5.70 14.77
N ALA A 111 20.55 -6.49 15.46
CA ALA A 111 22.00 -6.34 15.42
C ALA A 111 22.58 -7.12 14.24
N CYS A 112 23.49 -6.52 13.47
CA CYS A 112 24.23 -7.23 12.45
C CYS A 112 25.14 -8.29 13.09
N ALA A 113 25.02 -9.54 12.68
CA ALA A 113 25.86 -10.62 13.20
C ALA A 113 27.38 -10.42 12.96
N ILE A 114 27.77 -9.63 11.94
CA ILE A 114 29.17 -9.39 11.58
C ILE A 114 29.74 -8.15 12.28
N SER A 115 29.07 -6.99 12.15
CA SER A 115 29.58 -5.73 12.70
C SER A 115 29.13 -5.45 14.13
N GLY A 116 28.17 -6.23 14.65
CA GLY A 116 27.51 -5.97 15.94
C GLY A 116 26.60 -4.74 15.96
N ARG A 117 26.63 -3.90 14.92
CA ARG A 117 25.90 -2.64 14.86
C ARG A 117 24.41 -2.82 14.62
N LYS A 118 23.63 -1.87 15.13
CA LYS A 118 22.19 -1.83 14.90
C LYS A 118 21.87 -1.57 13.43
N ARG A 119 20.94 -2.36 12.91
CA ARG A 119 20.32 -2.20 11.61
C ARG A 119 18.82 -2.00 11.75
N VAL A 120 18.27 -1.24 10.82
CA VAL A 120 16.83 -1.02 10.69
C VAL A 120 16.37 -1.50 9.32
N ARG A 121 15.40 -2.42 9.31
CA ARG A 121 14.70 -2.87 8.11
C ARG A 121 13.34 -2.18 8.01
N ILE A 122 13.12 -1.51 6.89
CA ILE A 122 11.87 -0.84 6.51
C ILE A 122 11.11 -1.73 5.52
N ALA A 123 10.08 -2.41 6.00
CA ALA A 123 9.16 -3.16 5.16
C ALA A 123 8.03 -2.24 4.67
N ARG A 124 7.80 -2.24 3.35
CA ARG A 124 6.81 -1.42 2.65
C ARG A 124 5.87 -2.35 1.92
N ASN A 125 4.89 -2.89 2.63
CA ASN A 125 4.20 -4.10 2.22
C ASN A 125 2.73 -4.07 2.61
N GLN A 126 1.94 -4.94 1.99
CA GLN A 126 0.55 -5.17 2.37
C GLN A 126 0.45 -5.91 3.71
N TRP A 127 -0.68 -5.73 4.38
CA TRP A 127 -0.97 -6.38 5.68
C TRP A 127 -0.66 -7.88 5.70
N ILE A 128 -1.09 -8.62 4.67
CA ILE A 128 -0.90 -10.07 4.60
C ILE A 128 0.58 -10.47 4.57
N SER A 129 1.40 -9.67 3.88
CA SER A 129 2.85 -9.86 3.81
C SER A 129 3.51 -9.53 5.15
N ILE A 130 3.07 -8.47 5.83
CA ILE A 130 3.55 -8.12 7.17
C ILE A 130 3.22 -9.24 8.17
N ARG A 131 1.99 -9.75 8.19
CA ARG A 131 1.59 -10.85 9.07
C ARG A 131 2.41 -12.11 8.81
N THR A 132 2.75 -12.35 7.56
CA THR A 132 3.56 -13.50 7.13
C THR A 132 5.00 -13.34 7.63
N LEU A 133 5.60 -12.14 7.52
CA LEU A 133 6.91 -11.83 8.09
C LEU A 133 6.92 -11.97 9.61
N ASP A 134 5.94 -11.38 10.31
CA ASP A 134 5.82 -11.46 11.77
C ASP A 134 5.75 -12.91 12.25
N ARG A 135 5.01 -13.77 11.53
CA ARG A 135 4.91 -15.20 11.85
C ARG A 135 6.26 -15.89 11.72
N MET A 136 7.03 -15.59 10.67
CA MET A 136 8.37 -16.17 10.46
C MET A 136 9.33 -15.74 11.56
N ILE A 137 9.33 -14.45 11.90
CA ILE A 137 10.17 -13.90 12.97
C ILE A 137 9.87 -14.59 14.29
N LYS A 138 8.58 -14.76 14.63
CA LYS A 138 8.15 -15.46 15.85
C LYS A 138 8.52 -16.95 15.84
N ALA A 139 8.32 -17.63 14.72
CA ALA A 139 8.62 -19.05 14.58
C ALA A 139 10.12 -19.34 14.61
N ARG A 140 10.99 -18.33 14.39
CA ARG A 140 12.44 -18.48 14.21
C ARG A 140 12.80 -19.53 13.16
N HIS A 141 11.90 -19.72 12.20
CA HIS A 141 12.01 -20.74 11.18
C HIS A 141 11.65 -20.13 9.84
N ALA A 142 12.66 -20.02 8.98
CA ALA A 142 12.52 -19.63 7.58
C ALA A 142 13.20 -20.71 6.74
N SER A 143 12.48 -21.26 5.76
CA SER A 143 13.09 -22.19 4.81
C SER A 143 14.11 -21.47 3.93
N SER A 144 15.03 -22.21 3.31
CA SER A 144 16.04 -21.65 2.40
C SER A 144 15.42 -20.79 1.29
N ALA A 145 14.32 -21.24 0.68
CA ALA A 145 13.58 -20.46 -0.32
C ALA A 145 13.04 -19.13 0.23
N MET A 146 12.66 -19.07 1.50
CA MET A 146 12.18 -17.84 2.12
C MET A 146 13.31 -16.91 2.54
N LEU A 147 14.45 -17.44 2.95
CA LEU A 147 15.66 -16.65 3.18
C LEU A 147 16.16 -16.02 1.87
N GLN A 148 16.12 -16.76 0.76
CA GLN A 148 16.40 -16.18 -0.57
C GLN A 148 15.44 -15.04 -0.93
N LYS A 149 14.15 -15.17 -0.58
CA LYS A 149 13.14 -14.16 -0.89
C LYS A 149 13.21 -12.92 0.00
N TYR A 150 13.36 -13.11 1.30
CA TYR A 150 13.21 -12.03 2.29
C TYR A 150 14.53 -11.57 2.90
N GLY A 151 15.58 -12.40 2.85
CA GLY A 151 16.91 -12.15 3.37
C GLY A 151 17.15 -12.73 4.76
N ASP A 152 18.44 -12.84 5.12
CA ASP A 152 18.90 -13.49 6.36
C ASP A 152 18.65 -12.67 7.63
N TRP A 153 18.24 -11.40 7.50
CA TRP A 153 17.86 -10.55 8.64
C TRP A 153 16.74 -11.17 9.48
N LEU A 154 15.89 -12.02 8.90
CA LEU A 154 14.86 -12.78 9.62
C LEU A 154 15.44 -13.68 10.72
N LEU A 155 16.68 -14.14 10.56
CA LEU A 155 17.37 -14.99 11.53
C LEU A 155 18.04 -14.19 12.65
N GLN A 156 18.20 -12.87 12.47
CA GLN A 156 18.91 -11.99 13.40
C GLN A 156 18.02 -11.48 14.54
N ARG A 157 16.96 -12.23 14.87
CA ARG A 157 15.97 -11.92 15.93
C ARG A 157 15.44 -10.48 15.85
N PRO A 158 14.91 -10.05 14.70
CA PRO A 158 14.46 -8.68 14.53
C PRO A 158 13.28 -8.36 15.45
N VAL A 159 13.31 -7.16 16.02
CA VAL A 159 12.26 -6.62 16.89
C VAL A 159 11.49 -5.55 16.12
N LYS A 160 10.19 -5.77 15.93
CA LYS A 160 9.29 -4.78 15.35
C LYS A 160 9.06 -3.66 16.36
N PHE A 161 9.28 -2.41 15.95
CA PHE A 161 9.05 -1.24 16.82
C PHE A 161 8.09 -0.19 16.22
N LEU A 162 7.82 -0.26 14.92
CA LEU A 162 6.87 0.64 14.26
C LEU A 162 6.04 -0.13 13.23
N GLN A 163 4.74 0.16 13.17
CA GLN A 163 3.85 -0.34 12.13
C GLN A 163 2.74 0.70 11.90
N ILE A 164 2.73 1.35 10.74
CA ILE A 164 1.75 2.38 10.41
C ILE A 164 1.04 2.01 9.12
N LYS A 165 -0.29 2.12 9.12
CA LYS A 165 -1.12 1.98 7.92
C LYS A 165 -0.97 3.24 7.07
N CYS A 166 -0.73 3.07 5.78
CA CYS A 166 -0.59 4.18 4.85
C CYS A 166 -1.15 3.79 3.47
N PRO A 167 -1.63 4.74 2.66
CA PRO A 167 -2.16 4.43 1.32
C PRO A 167 -1.05 3.95 0.37
N ASN A 168 0.14 4.52 0.46
CA ASN A 168 1.30 4.13 -0.35
C ASN A 168 2.59 4.14 0.48
N SER A 169 3.02 2.95 0.92
CA SER A 169 4.21 2.79 1.76
C SER A 169 5.53 3.10 1.03
N ILE A 170 5.56 2.98 -0.30
CA ILE A 170 6.78 3.23 -1.09
C ILE A 170 6.99 4.74 -1.23
N GLU A 171 5.94 5.45 -1.61
CA GLU A 171 5.96 6.90 -1.76
C GLU A 171 6.24 7.60 -0.43
N LEU A 172 5.58 7.17 0.65
CA LEU A 172 5.87 7.66 2.00
C LEU A 172 7.36 7.51 2.35
N TRP A 173 7.95 6.35 2.09
CA TRP A 173 9.36 6.12 2.39
C TRP A 173 10.31 6.95 1.53
N ASN A 174 9.99 7.15 0.26
CA ASN A 174 10.77 8.02 -0.62
C ASN A 174 10.71 9.47 -0.13
N LEU A 175 9.53 9.93 0.30
CA LEU A 175 9.35 11.28 0.83
C LEU A 175 10.09 11.48 2.16
N VAL A 176 10.07 10.49 3.07
CA VAL A 176 10.89 10.52 4.30
C VAL A 176 12.36 10.75 3.96
N ARG A 177 12.87 10.07 2.92
CA ARG A 177 14.27 10.26 2.49
C ARG A 177 14.56 11.63 1.91
N GLU A 178 13.60 12.20 1.21
CA GLU A 178 13.70 13.53 0.60
C GLU A 178 13.64 14.64 1.65
N LEU A 179 12.79 14.49 2.67
CA LEU A 179 12.60 15.48 3.73
C LEU A 179 13.73 15.48 4.77
N TYR A 180 14.39 14.34 4.98
CA TYR A 180 15.43 14.18 6.02
C TYR A 180 16.81 13.80 5.47
N PRO A 181 17.34 14.50 4.45
CA PRO A 181 18.54 14.06 3.74
C PRO A 181 19.79 14.02 4.63
N HIS A 182 19.90 14.90 5.63
CA HIS A 182 20.97 14.88 6.63
C HIS A 182 20.98 13.59 7.45
N LYS A 183 19.80 13.10 7.87
CA LYS A 183 19.72 11.85 8.64
C LYS A 183 20.14 10.67 7.77
N PHE A 184 19.70 10.62 6.51
CA PHE A 184 20.14 9.57 5.58
C PHE A 184 21.61 9.66 5.18
N TYR A 185 22.23 10.84 5.29
CA TYR A 185 23.67 10.95 5.16
C TYR A 185 24.43 10.23 6.29
N GLY A 186 23.85 10.17 7.50
CA GLY A 186 24.36 9.42 8.65
C GLY A 186 24.27 7.89 8.54
N PHE A 187 23.72 7.37 7.43
CA PHE A 187 23.36 5.97 7.28
C PHE A 187 24.03 5.32 6.06
N ILE A 188 24.13 3.99 6.09
CA ILE A 188 24.47 3.17 4.92
C ILE A 188 23.26 2.30 4.56
N PHE A 189 22.90 2.31 3.27
CA PHE A 189 21.97 1.30 2.74
C PHE A 189 22.71 0.00 2.46
N THR A 190 22.33 -1.07 3.15
CA THR A 190 23.00 -2.37 2.98
C THR A 190 22.38 -3.23 1.86
N ASN A 191 21.33 -2.72 1.21
CA ASN A 191 20.64 -3.42 0.14
C ASN A 191 20.21 -2.50 -1.03
N LYS A 192 20.09 -3.09 -2.22
CA LYS A 192 19.73 -2.35 -3.45
C LYS A 192 18.36 -1.66 -3.39
N SER A 193 17.42 -2.18 -2.59
CA SER A 193 16.07 -1.60 -2.49
C SER A 193 15.96 -0.46 -1.48
N CYS A 194 17.09 -0.01 -0.90
CA CYS A 194 17.17 1.06 0.10
C CYS A 194 16.15 0.87 1.24
N ALA A 195 16.02 -0.38 1.69
CA ALA A 195 15.05 -0.82 2.68
C ALA A 195 15.72 -1.29 3.96
N GLU A 196 17.04 -1.38 3.97
CA GLU A 196 17.84 -1.81 5.10
C GLU A 196 18.95 -0.80 5.33
N ILE A 197 19.03 -0.33 6.56
CA ILE A 197 19.89 0.77 6.98
C ILE A 197 20.77 0.28 8.11
N GLU A 198 22.06 0.55 8.01
CA GLU A 198 23.01 0.47 9.11
C GLU A 198 23.43 1.89 9.52
N LEU A 199 23.48 2.15 10.82
CA LEU A 199 23.90 3.44 11.37
C LEU A 199 25.43 3.55 11.31
N LEU A 200 25.94 4.71 10.89
CA LEU A 200 27.37 5.00 10.95
C LEU A 200 27.78 5.34 12.38
N SER A 201 28.94 4.85 12.81
CA SER A 201 29.59 5.41 14.00
C SER A 201 30.02 6.85 13.74
N ARG A 202 30.33 7.59 14.81
CA ARG A 202 30.85 8.96 14.70
C ARG A 202 32.08 9.01 13.79
N ASP A 203 33.03 8.12 14.00
CA ASP A 203 34.28 8.09 13.21
C ASP A 203 34.02 7.77 11.74
N GLN A 204 33.13 6.81 11.47
CA GLN A 204 32.79 6.45 10.08
C GLN A 204 32.02 7.57 9.36
N LEU A 205 31.18 8.30 10.08
CA LEU A 205 30.45 9.44 9.53
C LEU A 205 31.43 10.58 9.18
N LEU A 206 32.40 10.87 10.05
CA LEU A 206 33.43 11.86 9.78
C LEU A 206 34.36 11.42 8.64
N GLU A 207 34.75 10.15 8.61
CA GLU A 207 35.56 9.59 7.52
C GLU A 207 34.83 9.72 6.18
N LYS A 208 33.54 9.34 6.13
CA LYS A 208 32.68 9.52 4.95
C LYS A 208 32.63 10.99 4.52
N TYR A 209 32.46 11.91 5.47
CA TYR A 209 32.43 13.34 5.20
C TYR A 209 33.76 13.85 4.62
N HIS A 210 34.90 13.43 5.17
CA HIS A 210 36.21 13.80 4.67
C HIS A 210 36.50 13.23 3.28
N GLN A 211 36.08 11.99 3.01
CA GLN A 211 36.16 11.39 1.68
C GLN A 211 35.31 12.18 0.68
N ASP A 212 34.05 12.47 1.02
CA ASP A 212 33.15 13.24 0.16
C ASP A 212 33.66 14.66 -0.10
N LEU A 213 34.34 15.30 0.87
CA LEU A 213 35.01 16.58 0.67
C LEU A 213 36.17 16.47 -0.32
N LYS A 214 37.01 15.44 -0.17
CA LYS A 214 38.17 15.21 -1.03
C LYS A 214 37.78 14.96 -2.49
N PHE A 215 36.63 14.33 -2.72
CA PHE A 215 36.13 14.02 -4.06
C PHE A 215 35.06 15.01 -4.57
N GLU A 216 34.86 16.13 -3.87
CA GLU A 216 33.87 17.16 -4.22
C GLU A 216 32.46 16.58 -4.48
N ASN A 217 32.04 15.64 -3.65
CA ASN A 217 30.78 14.93 -3.86
C ASN A 217 29.61 15.94 -3.83
N PRO A 218 28.78 16.01 -4.88
CA PRO A 218 27.69 16.99 -4.99
C PRO A 218 26.63 16.85 -3.89
N ILE A 219 26.62 15.71 -3.16
CA ILE A 219 25.76 15.55 -1.98
C ILE A 219 26.05 16.60 -0.90
N LEU A 220 27.31 17.01 -0.72
CA LEU A 220 27.69 17.97 0.32
C LEU A 220 27.13 19.36 0.05
N GLN A 221 27.08 19.78 -1.22
CA GLN A 221 26.47 21.05 -1.62
C GLN A 221 24.97 21.08 -1.29
N LYS A 222 24.28 19.95 -1.48
CA LYS A 222 22.85 19.81 -1.14
C LYS A 222 22.61 19.86 0.36
N LEU A 223 23.51 19.29 1.15
CA LEU A 223 23.37 19.22 2.61
C LEU A 223 23.86 20.50 3.32
N GLN A 224 24.64 21.36 2.67
CA GLN A 224 25.15 22.62 3.22
C GLN A 224 25.84 22.43 4.59
N LEU A 225 26.64 21.37 4.71
CA LEU A 225 27.37 21.02 5.93
C LEU A 225 28.60 21.94 6.10
N LYS A 226 28.78 22.50 7.30
CA LYS A 226 29.79 23.54 7.58
C LYS A 226 31.08 23.04 8.23
N GLY A 227 31.19 21.73 8.47
CA GLY A 227 32.36 21.13 9.13
C GLY A 227 31.99 19.92 9.98
N ASN A 228 32.99 19.34 10.63
CA ASN A 228 32.84 18.08 11.38
C ASN A 228 31.77 18.16 12.49
N GLN A 229 31.73 19.26 13.23
CA GLN A 229 30.73 19.43 14.30
C GLN A 229 29.31 19.49 13.73
N ASP A 230 29.11 20.25 12.65
CA ASP A 230 27.81 20.38 11.98
C ASP A 230 27.34 19.04 11.38
N VAL A 231 28.28 18.23 10.87
CA VAL A 231 28.01 16.86 10.40
C VAL A 231 27.53 15.98 11.54
N LEU A 232 28.20 16.00 12.69
CA LEU A 232 27.78 15.20 13.84
C LEU A 232 26.41 15.65 14.35
N GLU A 233 26.18 16.95 14.51
CA GLU A 233 24.90 17.46 15.01
C GLU A 233 23.72 17.14 14.09
N LYS A 234 23.90 17.31 12.77
CA LYS A 234 22.81 17.12 11.80
C LYS A 234 22.62 15.67 11.39
N CYS A 235 23.70 14.92 11.20
CA CYS A 235 23.66 13.62 10.52
C CYS A 235 23.82 12.43 11.47
N PHE A 236 24.50 12.59 12.61
CA PHE A 236 24.69 11.47 13.54
C PHE A 236 23.37 11.08 14.21
N THR A 237 23.24 9.80 14.54
CA THR A 237 22.15 9.22 15.34
C THR A 237 22.76 8.08 16.15
N SER A 238 22.54 8.09 17.46
CA SER A 238 22.98 6.99 18.33
C SER A 238 22.11 5.74 18.15
N ASP A 239 22.60 4.59 18.60
CA ASP A 239 21.82 3.34 18.55
C ASP A 239 20.58 3.42 19.46
N GLU A 240 20.68 4.15 20.57
CA GLU A 240 19.60 4.39 21.53
C GLU A 240 18.47 5.23 20.92
N GLU A 241 18.81 6.32 20.23
CA GLU A 241 17.84 7.25 19.62
C GLU A 241 17.23 6.73 18.32
N CYS A 242 17.77 5.64 17.78
CA CYS A 242 17.41 5.12 16.46
C CYS A 242 15.89 4.90 16.29
N LYS A 243 15.25 4.23 17.26
CA LYS A 243 13.80 3.96 17.21
C LYS A 243 12.97 5.24 17.20
N ASP A 244 13.32 6.16 18.09
CA ASP A 244 12.60 7.41 18.29
C ASP A 244 12.75 8.30 17.07
N LEU A 245 13.95 8.31 16.47
CA LEU A 245 14.19 8.99 15.20
C LEU A 245 13.28 8.44 14.09
N PHE A 246 13.31 7.13 13.82
CA PHE A 246 12.52 6.56 12.73
C PHE A 246 11.02 6.74 12.94
N THR A 247 10.55 6.55 14.18
CA THR A 247 9.15 6.81 14.54
C THR A 247 8.78 8.25 14.28
N ARG A 248 9.61 9.20 14.73
CA ARG A 248 9.38 10.63 14.56
C ARG A 248 9.37 11.05 13.10
N ILE A 249 10.40 10.73 12.31
CA ILE A 249 10.49 11.18 10.91
C ILE A 249 9.38 10.59 10.04
N ILE A 250 8.95 9.34 10.32
CA ILE A 250 7.85 8.72 9.58
C ILE A 250 6.53 9.38 9.94
N ASN A 251 6.23 9.56 11.24
CA ASN A 251 5.00 10.23 11.68
C ASN A 251 4.94 11.68 11.16
N SER A 252 6.01 12.46 11.34
CA SER A 252 6.06 13.84 10.83
C SER A 252 5.88 13.92 9.31
N THR A 253 6.30 12.90 8.55
CA THR A 253 6.05 12.87 7.10
C THR A 253 4.59 12.56 6.78
N ILE A 254 3.93 11.72 7.57
CA ILE A 254 2.50 11.44 7.43
C ILE A 254 1.70 12.71 7.71
N ASP A 255 1.98 13.38 8.83
CA ASP A 255 1.32 14.63 9.21
C ASP A 255 1.48 15.68 8.09
N TYR A 256 2.68 15.81 7.53
CA TYR A 256 2.95 16.69 6.38
C TYR A 256 2.11 16.35 5.14
N ILE A 257 1.91 15.06 4.83
CA ILE A 257 1.07 14.64 3.70
C ILE A 257 -0.40 14.98 3.97
N GLU A 258 -0.88 14.73 5.19
CA GLU A 258 -2.27 15.01 5.59
C GLU A 258 -2.57 16.52 5.53
N ASP A 259 -1.69 17.35 6.08
CA ASP A 259 -1.80 18.81 6.03
C ASP A 259 -1.78 19.33 4.59
N LYS A 260 -0.89 18.82 3.74
CA LYS A 260 -0.83 19.22 2.33
C LYS A 260 -2.10 18.84 1.58
N ASN A 261 -2.68 17.67 1.86
CA ASN A 261 -3.94 17.23 1.28
C ASN A 261 -5.11 18.08 1.76
N LEU A 262 -5.13 18.51 3.02
CA LEU A 262 -6.10 19.46 3.56
C LEU A 262 -6.00 20.82 2.85
N LEU A 263 -4.79 21.35 2.68
CA LEU A 263 -4.55 22.61 1.97
C LEU A 263 -4.96 22.56 0.50
N MET A 264 -4.81 21.42 -0.18
CA MET A 264 -5.29 21.25 -1.56
C MET A 264 -6.81 21.21 -1.65
N LYS A 265 -7.51 20.69 -0.64
CA LYS A 265 -8.99 20.69 -0.60
C LYS A 265 -9.57 22.09 -0.33
N VAL A 266 -8.89 22.91 0.47
CA VAL A 266 -9.35 24.27 0.79
C VAL A 266 -9.22 25.22 -0.40
N LYS A 267 -8.23 25.02 -1.29
CA LYS A 267 -8.03 25.86 -2.49
C LYS A 267 -8.98 25.54 -3.66
N GLN A 268 -9.90 24.60 -3.50
CA GLN A 268 -10.88 24.21 -4.53
C GLN A 268 -12.27 24.86 -4.34
N PHE A 269 -12.39 25.80 -3.39
CA PHE A 269 -13.56 26.66 -3.20
C PHE A 269 -13.18 28.12 -3.47
#